data_AF-A0A936ZWT9-F1
#
_entry.id   AF-A0A936ZWT9-F1
#
_cell.length_a   1.000
_cell.length_b   1.000
_cell.length_c   1.000
_cell.angle_alpha   90.00
_cell.angle_beta   90.00
_cell.angle_gamma   90.00
#
_symmetry.space_group_name_H-M   'P 1'
#
loop_
_entity.id
_entity.type
_entity.pdbx_description
1 polymer ?
#
loop_
_entity_poly.entity_id
_entity_poly.type
_entity_poly.pdbx_seq_one_letter_code
_entity_poly.pdbx_strand_id
1 'polypeptide(L)' 'MDRNTNSPDQRIDVQRDADLQQWAKKLDASEAQIKEAVQAVGDRASDVEEHLKGSRSTTNAERTKQALKASGDRPG' A
#
# COMPACT_ATOMS: atom_id res chain seq x y z
N MET A 1 0.57 38.11 2.82
CA MET A 1 0.09 36.92 3.54
C MET A 1 0.39 35.70 2.67
N ASP A 2 1.55 35.11 2.93
CA ASP A 2 1.83 33.66 3.03
C ASP A 2 1.17 32.72 2.01
N ARG A 3 2.02 32.21 1.13
CA ARG A 3 1.79 31.04 0.26
C ARG A 3 1.40 29.83 1.10
N ASN A 4 0.77 28.86 0.43
CA ASN A 4 0.71 27.44 0.81
C ASN A 4 -0.60 26.97 1.47
N THR A 5 -1.68 27.02 0.69
CA THR A 5 -2.75 26.02 0.78
C THR A 5 -2.21 24.66 0.27
N ASN A 6 -1.18 24.13 0.94
CA ASN A 6 -0.88 22.71 0.90
C ASN A 6 -2.03 22.05 1.63
N SER A 7 -3.03 21.59 0.89
CA SER A 7 -4.07 20.69 1.36
C SER A 7 -3.49 19.72 2.40
N PRO A 8 -3.71 19.94 3.71
CA PRO A 8 -3.14 19.10 4.75
C PRO A 8 -3.86 17.75 4.87
N ASP A 9 -4.78 17.44 3.96
CA ASP A 9 -5.86 16.48 4.15
C ASP A 9 -5.52 15.01 3.88
N GLN A 10 -4.28 14.68 3.51
CA GLN A 10 -3.92 13.30 3.13
C GLN A 10 -2.57 12.87 3.69
N ARG A 11 -2.36 13.07 5.00
CA ARG A 11 -1.26 12.42 5.72
C ARG A 11 -1.73 11.12 6.36
N ILE A 12 -0.88 10.11 6.37
CA ILE A 12 -1.12 8.83 7.02
C ILE A 12 -0.45 8.84 8.39
N ASP A 13 -1.26 8.82 9.45
CA ASP A 13 -0.75 8.68 10.81
C ASP A 13 -0.62 7.19 11.18
N VAL A 14 0.61 6.69 11.19
CA VAL A 14 0.92 5.29 11.56
C VAL A 14 0.79 4.99 13.06
N GLN A 15 0.59 6.02 13.89
CA GLN A 15 0.28 5.87 15.31
C GLN A 15 -1.23 5.74 15.56
N ARG A 16 -2.07 6.06 14.57
CA ARG A 16 -3.52 5.91 14.64
C ARG A 16 -3.96 4.66 13.91
N ASP A 17 -4.39 3.64 14.65
CA ASP A 17 -4.96 2.42 14.06
C ASP A 17 -6.18 2.72 13.17
N ALA A 18 -6.98 3.73 13.52
CA ALA A 18 -8.12 4.16 12.70
C ALA A 18 -7.69 4.68 11.32
N ASP A 19 -6.60 5.44 11.25
CA ASP A 19 -6.02 5.92 9.99
C ASP A 19 -5.43 4.75 9.21
N LEU A 20 -4.66 3.89 9.85
CA LEU A 20 -4.10 2.69 9.23
C LEU A 20 -5.20 1.81 8.62
N GLN A 21 -6.30 1.57 9.33
CA GLN A 21 -7.42 0.78 8.79
C GLN A 21 -8.13 1.47 7.62
N GLN A 22 -8.34 2.79 7.70
CA GLN A 22 -8.94 3.55 6.61
C GLN A 22 -8.06 3.47 5.36
N TRP A 23 -6.77 3.72 5.51
CA TRP A 23 -5.80 3.68 4.41
C TRP A 23 -5.56 2.27 3.91
N ALA A 24 -5.56 1.26 4.78
CA ALA A 24 -5.49 -0.16 4.42
C ALA A 24 -6.61 -0.53 3.45
N LYS A 25 -7.83 -0.11 3.77
CA LYS A 25 -9.00 -0.35 2.92
C LYS A 25 -8.95 0.45 1.62
N LYS A 26 -8.50 1.71 1.64
CA LYS A 26 -8.40 2.57 0.45
C LYS A 26 -7.30 2.12 -0.52
N LEU A 27 -6.15 1.71 0.01
CA LEU A 27 -4.95 1.34 -0.75
C LEU A 27 -4.85 -0.17 -0.99
N ASP A 28 -5.84 -0.94 -0.55
CA ASP A 28 -5.85 -2.41 -0.50
C ASP A 28 -4.65 -3.00 0.27
N ALA A 29 -3.98 -2.21 1.12
CA ALA A 29 -2.73 -2.60 1.77
C ALA A 29 -2.94 -3.09 3.21
N SER A 30 -2.00 -3.86 3.75
CA SER A 30 -1.99 -4.15 5.19
C SER A 30 -1.38 -2.99 5.99
N GLU A 31 -1.75 -2.87 7.26
CA GLU A 31 -1.23 -1.85 8.18
C GLU A 31 0.30 -1.86 8.25
N ALA A 32 0.91 -3.06 8.20
CA ALA A 32 2.35 -3.23 8.10
C ALA A 32 2.92 -2.62 6.81
N GLN A 33 2.31 -2.89 5.65
CA GLN A 33 2.75 -2.33 4.36
C GLN A 33 2.63 -0.81 4.34
N ILE A 34 1.60 -0.25 4.99
CA ILE A 34 1.43 1.20 5.12
C ILE A 34 2.54 1.78 5.99
N LYS A 35 2.86 1.14 7.13
CA LYS A 35 3.98 1.56 7.99
C LYS A 35 5.31 1.54 7.25
N GLU A 36 5.58 0.48 6.49
CA GLU A 36 6.80 0.35 5.68
C GLU A 36 6.85 1.39 4.57
N ALA A 37 5.75 1.61 3.85
CA ALA A 37 5.68 2.64 2.82
C ALA A 37 5.88 4.03 3.42
N VAL A 38 5.23 4.35 4.54
CA VAL A 38 5.43 5.62 5.26
C VAL A 38 6.87 5.81 5.70
N GLN A 39 7.56 4.75 6.12
CA GLN A 39 9.00 4.81 6.43
C GLN A 39 9.87 5.03 5.18
N ALA A 40 9.47 4.50 4.02
CA ALA A 40 10.22 4.61 2.78
C ALA A 40 10.06 5.97 2.08
N VAL A 41 8.84 6.52 2.04
CA VAL A 41 8.50 7.73 1.27
C VAL A 41 7.97 8.90 2.12
N GLY A 42 7.65 8.66 3.38
CA GLY A 42 7.12 9.66 4.32
C GLY A 42 5.62 9.52 4.61
N ASP A 43 5.09 10.35 5.51
CA ASP A 43 3.68 10.33 5.94
C ASP A 43 2.68 10.82 4.88
N ARG A 44 3.12 11.07 3.65
CA ARG A 44 2.26 11.58 2.57
C ARG A 44 1.51 10.44 1.92
N ALA A 45 0.18 10.48 1.95
CA ALA A 45 -0.61 9.40 1.37
C ALA A 45 -0.45 9.26 -0.15
N SER A 46 -0.21 10.36 -0.87
CA SER A 46 0.06 10.34 -2.31
C SER A 46 1.30 9.51 -2.63
N ASP A 47 2.44 9.82 -2.00
CA ASP A 47 3.66 9.05 -2.17
C ASP A 47 3.50 7.59 -1.72
N VAL A 48 2.83 7.35 -0.59
CA VAL A 48 2.59 6.00 -0.07
C VAL A 48 1.74 5.17 -1.04
N GLU A 49 0.71 5.78 -1.62
CA GLU A 49 -0.11 5.15 -2.65
C GLU A 49 0.70 4.79 -3.89
N GLU A 50 1.52 5.72 -4.40
CA GLU A 50 2.39 5.48 -5.55
C GLU A 50 3.40 4.36 -5.28
N HIS A 51 4.02 4.37 -4.09
CA HIS A 51 4.94 3.33 -3.66
C HIS A 51 4.24 1.96 -3.55
N LEU A 52 3.08 1.90 -2.91
CA LEU A 52 2.33 0.64 -2.74
C LEU A 52 1.80 0.11 -4.08
N LYS A 53 1.31 0.98 -4.98
CA LYS A 53 0.89 0.59 -6.34
C LYS A 53 2.06 0.10 -7.18
N GLY A 54 3.24 0.74 -7.07
CA GLY A 54 4.47 0.30 -7.73
C GLY A 54 4.98 -1.04 -7.21
N SER A 55 5.07 -1.20 -5.89
CA SER A 55 5.54 -2.43 -5.22
C SER A 55 4.59 -3.61 -5.43
N ARG A 56 3.27 -3.37 -5.47
CA ARG A 56 2.26 -4.38 -5.85
C ARG A 56 2.40 -4.79 -7.32
N SER A 57 2.73 -3.87 -8.22
CA SER A 57 2.91 -4.20 -9.63
C SER A 57 4.12 -5.12 -9.86
N THR A 58 5.20 -4.93 -9.11
CA THR A 58 6.35 -5.84 -9.10
C THR A 58 6.01 -7.20 -8.48
N THR A 59 5.33 -7.23 -7.32
CA THR A 59 5.10 -8.49 -6.58
C THR A 59 3.93 -9.33 -7.14
N ASN A 60 2.87 -8.68 -7.63
CA ASN A 60 1.67 -9.37 -8.12
C ASN A 60 1.91 -10.02 -9.49
N ALA A 61 2.79 -9.45 -10.32
CA ALA A 61 3.25 -10.07 -11.56
C ALA A 61 3.99 -11.40 -11.31
N GLU A 62 4.63 -11.56 -10.14
CA GLU A 62 5.38 -12.77 -9.78
C GLU A 62 4.52 -13.82 -9.03
N ARG A 63 3.50 -13.40 -8.25
CA ARG A 63 2.65 -14.32 -7.47
C ARG A 63 1.45 -14.88 -8.27
N THR A 64 0.89 -14.12 -9.21
CA THR A 64 -0.21 -14.62 -10.06
C THR A 64 0.21 -15.79 -10.96
N LYS A 65 1.50 -15.90 -11.31
CA LYS A 65 2.06 -17.08 -11.99
C LYS A 65 2.16 -18.32 -11.08
N GLN A 66 2.30 -18.13 -9.77
CA GLN A 66 2.40 -19.24 -8.80
C GLN A 66 1.03 -19.81 -8.42
N ALA A 67 -0.02 -18.99 -8.38
CA ALA A 67 -1.38 -19.44 -8.04
C ALA A 67 -2.04 -20.32 -9.12
N LEU A 68 -1.67 -20.18 -10.39
CA LEU A 68 -2.20 -21.04 -11.47
C LEU A 68 -1.49 -22.41 -11.55
N LYS A 69 -0.32 -22.57 -10.90
CA LYS A 69 0.49 -23.79 -11.00
C LYS A 69 0.14 -24.87 -9.96
N ALA A 70 -0.73 -24.57 -9.00
CA ALA A 70 -1.12 -25.50 -7.93
C ALA A 70 -2.43 -26.29 -8.21
N SER A 71 -3.12 -25.99 -9.32
CA SER A 71 -4.48 -26.52 -9.57
C SER A 71 -4.56 -27.65 -10.60
N GLY A 72 -3.44 -28.06 -11.21
CA GLY A 72 -3.48 -28.99 -12.33
C GLY A 72 -2.25 -29.88 -12.40
N ASP A 73 -2.10 -30.80 -11.45
CA ASP A 73 -1.56 -32.13 -11.68
C ASP A 73 -1.69 -32.96 -10.38
N ARG A 74 -2.65 -33.88 -10.34
CA ARG A 74 -2.66 -34.97 -9.35
C ARG A 74 -2.94 -36.26 -10.12
N PRO A 75 -1.90 -37.03 -10.50
CA PRO A 75 -2.09 -38.35 -11.10
C PRO A 75 -2.48 -39.34 -9.98
N GLY A 76 -3.58 -40.07 -10.21
CA GLY A 76 -4.01 -41.23 -9.43
C GLY A 76 -4.11 -42.44 -10.33
#